data_AF-A0A2P6TCF2-F1
#
_entry.id   AF-A0A2P6TCF2-F1
#
_cell.length_a   1.000
_cell.length_b   1.000
_cell.length_c   1.000
_cell.angle_alpha   90.00
_cell.angle_beta   90.00
_cell.angle_gamma   90.00
#
_symmetry.space_group_name_H-M   'P 1'
#
loop_
_entity.id
_entity.type
_entity.pdbx_description
1 polymer ?
#
loop_
_entity_poly.entity_id
_entity_poly.type
_entity_poly.pdbx_seq_one_letter_code
_entity_poly.pdbx_strand_id
1 'polypeptide(L)'
;MSLRQAAQAVCRQLKGRAASLQHQQQRAAGNLPVKPNKYVEDWGVRREHIENEFRWDASTLTRIAIWAGLVPYAIYVGCVSEFNTVDTQAKRPEREMWGSSD
;
A
#
# COMPACT_ATOMS: atom_id res chain seq x y z
N MET A 1 -30.16 33.78 -41.74
CA MET A 1 -29.54 33.25 -40.51
C MET A 1 -29.78 34.24 -39.40
N SER A 2 -30.50 33.88 -38.33
CA SER A 2 -30.83 34.86 -37.28
C SER A 2 -29.65 35.08 -36.33
N LEU A 3 -29.46 36.31 -35.83
CA LEU A 3 -28.39 36.66 -34.88
C LEU A 3 -28.34 35.75 -33.64
N ARG A 4 -29.50 35.20 -33.23
CA ARG A 4 -29.60 34.25 -32.12
C ARG A 4 -28.94 32.90 -32.44
N GLN A 5 -29.03 32.43 -33.69
CA GLN A 5 -28.40 31.18 -34.11
C GLN A 5 -26.87 31.30 -34.16
N ALA A 6 -26.35 32.45 -34.61
CA ALA A 6 -24.92 32.74 -34.60
C ALA A 6 -24.35 32.81 -33.18
N ALA A 7 -25.05 33.49 -32.25
CA ALA A 7 -24.63 33.57 -30.85
C ALA A 7 -24.61 32.18 -30.16
N GLN A 8 -25.61 31.34 -30.44
CA GLN A 8 -25.66 29.97 -29.90
C GLN A 8 -24.55 29.08 -30.45
N ALA A 9 -24.18 29.23 -31.73
CA ALA A 9 -23.07 28.50 -32.34
C ALA A 9 -21.73 28.89 -31.69
N VAL A 10 -21.49 30.18 -31.49
CA VAL A 10 -20.29 30.70 -30.82
C VAL A 10 -20.22 30.21 -29.37
N CYS A 11 -21.31 30.29 -28.61
CA CYS A 11 -21.35 29.78 -27.23
C CYS A 11 -21.09 28.26 -27.14
N ARG A 12 -21.60 27.46 -28.10
CA ARG A 12 -21.29 26.03 -28.18
C ARG A 12 -19.81 25.78 -28.46
N GLN A 13 -19.23 26.54 -29.38
CA GLN A 13 -17.82 26.40 -29.75
C GLN A 13 -16.88 26.83 -28.62
N LEU A 14 -17.24 27.88 -27.87
CA LEU A 14 -16.50 28.32 -26.69
C LEU A 14 -16.60 27.31 -25.53
N LYS A 15 -17.78 26.73 -25.28
CA LYS A 15 -17.95 25.66 -24.28
C LYS A 15 -17.16 24.40 -24.64
N GLY A 16 -17.12 23.99 -25.91
CA GLY A 16 -16.31 22.86 -26.37
C GLY A 16 -14.80 23.10 -26.23
N ARG A 17 -14.35 24.35 -26.44
CA ARG A 17 -12.94 24.75 -26.20
C ARG A 17 -12.58 24.79 -24.72
N ALA A 18 -13.47 25.27 -23.85
CA ALA A 18 -13.24 25.25 -22.41
C ALA A 18 -13.15 23.82 -21.85
N ALA A 19 -14.00 22.91 -22.33
CA ALA A 19 -13.97 21.50 -21.93
C ALA A 19 -12.70 20.76 -22.37
N SER A 20 -12.12 21.11 -23.54
CA SER A 20 -10.87 20.52 -24.01
C SER A 20 -9.63 21.03 -23.26
N LEU A 21 -9.65 22.28 -22.79
CA LEU A 21 -8.59 22.84 -21.95
C LEU A 21 -8.57 22.23 -20.54
N GLN A 22 -9.72 21.91 -19.95
CA GLN A 22 -9.80 21.25 -18.64
C GLN A 22 -9.23 19.82 -18.63
N HIS A 23 -9.11 19.15 -19.77
CA HIS A 23 -8.50 17.81 -19.88
C HIS A 23 -7.00 17.82 -20.20
N GLN A 24 -6.39 18.98 -20.46
CA GLN A 24 -4.93 19.10 -20.41
C GLN A 24 -4.49 19.23 -18.94
N GLN A 25 -4.58 18.14 -18.18
CA GLN A 25 -3.79 18.00 -16.96
C GLN A 25 -2.31 18.00 -17.37
N GLN A 26 -1.65 19.16 -17.27
CA GLN A 26 -0.20 19.24 -17.33
C GLN A 26 0.37 18.52 -16.10
N ARG A 27 0.74 17.25 -16.27
CA ARG A 27 1.44 16.48 -15.25
C ARG A 27 2.89 16.94 -15.21
N ALA A 28 3.31 17.46 -14.06
CA ALA A 28 4.69 17.94 -13.85
C ALA A 28 5.73 16.81 -13.73
N ALA A 29 5.30 15.54 -13.70
CA ALA A 29 6.17 14.38 -13.64
C ALA A 29 6.38 13.79 -15.03
N GLY A 30 7.45 14.24 -15.71
CA GLY A 30 8.09 13.57 -16.83
C GLY A 30 7.23 13.39 -18.08
N ASN A 31 7.67 13.98 -19.19
CA ASN A 31 7.20 13.63 -20.54
C ASN A 31 7.68 12.21 -20.92
N LEU A 32 7.36 11.22 -20.08
CA LEU A 32 7.65 9.81 -20.28
C LEU A 32 6.75 9.34 -21.43
N PRO A 33 7.27 8.57 -22.40
CA PRO A 33 6.53 8.19 -23.61
C PRO A 33 5.40 7.17 -23.35
N VAL A 34 4.98 6.99 -22.10
CA VAL A 34 4.06 5.96 -21.66
C VAL A 34 2.69 6.60 -21.40
N LYS A 35 1.66 6.05 -22.04
CA LYS A 35 0.28 6.49 -21.84
C LYS A 35 -0.18 6.14 -20.41
N PRO A 36 -0.65 7.10 -19.61
CA PRO A 36 -1.12 6.81 -18.26
C PRO A 36 -2.38 5.94 -18.30
N ASN A 37 -2.42 4.93 -17.45
CA ASN A 37 -3.59 4.06 -17.27
C ASN A 37 -4.25 4.38 -15.94
N LYS A 38 -5.46 4.96 -15.99
CA LYS A 38 -6.23 5.36 -14.81
C LYS A 38 -6.26 4.27 -13.73
N TYR A 39 -6.51 3.01 -14.10
CA TYR A 39 -6.63 1.93 -13.12
C TYR A 39 -5.31 1.61 -12.42
N VAL A 40 -4.18 1.77 -13.12
CA VAL A 40 -2.84 1.55 -12.56
C VAL A 40 -2.44 2.70 -11.65
N GLU A 41 -2.70 3.94 -12.08
CA GLU A 41 -2.44 5.13 -11.28
C GLU A 41 -3.28 5.12 -9.99
N ASP A 42 -4.58 4.89 -10.09
CA ASP A 42 -5.49 4.85 -8.93
C ASP A 42 -5.08 3.73 -7.95
N TRP A 43 -4.68 2.56 -8.47
CA TRP A 43 -4.19 1.46 -7.65
C TRP A 43 -2.86 1.79 -6.96
N GLY A 44 -1.93 2.43 -7.67
CA GLY A 44 -0.66 2.90 -7.11
C GLY A 44 -0.87 3.90 -5.99
N VAL A 45 -1.67 4.94 -6.25
CA VAL A 45 -2.03 5.98 -5.26
C VAL A 45 -2.67 5.36 -4.02
N ARG A 46 -3.57 4.39 -4.19
CA ARG A 46 -4.23 3.71 -3.06
C ARG A 46 -3.25 2.94 -2.18
N ARG A 47 -2.20 2.35 -2.76
CA ARG A 47 -1.17 1.62 -2.00
C ARG A 47 -0.22 2.54 -1.27
N GLU A 48 0.10 3.68 -1.89
CA GLU A 48 0.92 4.71 -1.26
C GLU A 48 0.22 5.33 -0.07
N HIS A 49 -1.12 5.40 -0.09
CA HIS A 49 -1.95 6.01 0.95
C HIS A 49 -2.84 5.01 1.68
N ILE A 50 -2.36 3.79 1.88
CA ILE A 50 -3.14 2.70 2.48
C ILE A 50 -3.57 3.01 3.93
N GLU A 51 -2.85 3.89 4.61
CA GLU A 51 -3.15 4.38 5.95
C GLU A 51 -4.51 5.08 6.05
N ASN A 52 -4.99 5.70 4.96
CA ASN A 52 -6.29 6.36 4.94
C ASN A 52 -7.47 5.38 4.96
N GLU A 53 -7.23 4.14 4.54
CA GLU A 53 -8.24 3.09 4.47
C GLU A 53 -8.16 2.10 5.63
N PHE A 54 -7.05 2.13 6.37
CA PHE A 54 -6.82 1.26 7.50
C PHE A 54 -7.86 1.50 8.60
N ARG A 55 -8.35 0.41 9.20
CA ARG A 55 -9.28 0.45 10.33
C ARG A 55 -8.90 -0.56 11.39
N TRP A 56 -9.05 -0.15 12.65
CA TRP A 56 -8.97 -1.05 13.79
C TRP A 56 -10.27 -1.84 13.89
N ASP A 57 -10.30 -3.02 13.28
CA ASP A 57 -11.36 -3.99 13.44
C ASP A 57 -10.82 -5.29 14.03
N ALA A 58 -11.72 -6.21 14.39
CA ALA A 58 -11.33 -7.50 14.96
C ALA A 58 -10.43 -8.29 13.99
N SER A 59 -10.70 -8.24 12.68
CA SER A 59 -9.91 -8.99 11.68
C SER A 59 -8.47 -8.49 11.61
N THR A 60 -8.27 -7.18 11.58
CA THR A 60 -6.97 -6.52 11.50
C THR A 60 -6.19 -6.72 12.79
N LEU A 61 -6.85 -6.59 13.95
CA LEU A 61 -6.23 -6.91 15.24
C LEU A 61 -5.80 -8.38 15.33
N THR A 62 -6.63 -9.32 14.88
CA THR A 62 -6.27 -10.74 14.84
C THR A 62 -5.07 -10.99 13.92
N ARG A 63 -5.04 -10.37 12.73
CA ARG A 63 -3.91 -10.49 11.80
C ARG A 63 -2.62 -9.95 12.43
N ILE A 64 -2.68 -8.80 13.10
CA ILE A 64 -1.53 -8.22 13.79
C ILE A 64 -1.08 -9.13 14.93
N ALA A 65 -1.99 -9.63 15.76
CA ALA A 65 -1.65 -10.50 16.88
C ALA A 65 -0.96 -11.80 16.42
N ILE A 66 -1.43 -12.39 15.32
CA ILE A 66 -0.82 -13.59 14.75
C ILE A 66 0.56 -13.27 14.18
N TRP A 67 0.66 -12.29 13.28
CA TRP A 67 1.89 -12.07 12.51
C TRP A 67 2.98 -11.28 13.24
N ALA A 68 2.60 -10.38 14.15
CA ALA A 68 3.55 -9.61 14.94
C ALA A 68 3.82 -10.23 16.32
N GLY A 69 2.94 -11.11 16.82
CA GLY A 69 3.08 -11.74 18.13
C GLY A 69 3.35 -13.24 18.02
N LEU A 70 2.32 -13.99 17.67
CA LEU A 70 2.34 -15.46 17.76
C LEU A 70 3.40 -16.10 16.87
N VAL A 71 3.53 -15.66 15.62
CA VAL A 71 4.49 -16.23 14.66
C VAL A 71 5.94 -15.98 15.11
N PRO A 72 6.37 -14.73 15.40
CA PRO A 72 7.72 -14.49 15.92
C PRO A 72 8.02 -15.24 17.21
N TYR A 73 7.04 -15.32 18.13
CA TYR A 73 7.20 -16.07 19.38
C TYR A 73 7.40 -17.57 19.13
N ALA A 74 6.60 -18.18 18.26
CA ALA A 74 6.74 -19.59 17.92
C ALA A 74 8.10 -19.90 17.26
N ILE A 75 8.56 -19.03 16.35
CA ILE A 75 9.89 -19.13 15.74
C ILE A 75 10.97 -19.07 16.81
N TYR A 76 10.89 -18.10 17.72
CA TYR A 76 11.85 -17.95 18.81
C TYR A 76 11.95 -19.21 19.67
N VAL A 77 10.80 -19.72 20.16
CA VAL A 77 10.75 -20.94 20.98
C VAL A 77 11.31 -22.15 20.22
N GLY A 78 10.98 -22.28 18.92
CA GLY A 78 11.53 -23.34 18.07
C GLY A 78 13.06 -23.28 17.97
N CYS A 79 13.62 -22.09 17.70
CA CYS A 79 15.05 -21.90 17.62
C CYS A 79 15.76 -22.19 18.95
N VAL A 80 15.23 -21.70 20.07
CA VAL A 80 15.78 -21.96 21.42
C VAL A 80 15.82 -23.47 21.69
N SER A 81 14.72 -24.17 21.41
CA SER A 81 14.61 -25.62 21.60
C SER A 81 15.62 -26.38 20.74
N GLU A 82 15.83 -25.97 19.50
CA GLU A 82 16.82 -26.57 18.60
C GLU A 82 18.25 -26.34 19.14
N PHE A 83 18.57 -25.12 19.58
CA PHE A 83 19.88 -24.81 20.14
C PHE A 83 20.17 -25.60 21.43
N ASN A 84 19.21 -25.71 22.34
CA ASN A 84 19.37 -26.50 23.55
C ASN A 84 19.56 -27.99 23.24
N THR A 85 18.85 -28.50 22.23
CA THR A 85 19.03 -29.89 21.76
C THR A 85 20.45 -30.12 21.25
N VAL A 86 20.99 -29.20 20.44
CA VAL A 86 22.36 -29.28 19.92
C VAL A 86 23.39 -29.19 21.03
N ASP A 87 23.24 -28.24 21.96
CA ASP A 87 24.19 -28.05 23.06
C ASP A 87 24.16 -29.25 24.04
N THR A 88 22.98 -29.82 24.33
CA THR A 88 22.84 -31.07 25.11
C THR A 88 23.57 -32.23 24.44
N GLN A 89 23.40 -32.41 23.12
CA GLN A 89 24.11 -33.46 22.37
C GLN A 89 25.62 -33.26 22.37
N ALA A 90 26.07 -32.00 22.36
CA ALA A 90 27.48 -31.62 22.43
C ALA A 90 28.06 -31.62 23.86
N LYS A 91 27.26 -31.96 24.88
CA LYS A 91 27.62 -31.89 26.32
C LYS A 91 28.09 -30.49 26.75
N ARG A 92 27.52 -29.45 26.15
CA ARG A 92 27.73 -28.05 26.54
C ARG A 92 26.60 -27.61 27.46
N PRO A 93 26.85 -26.66 28.38
CA PRO A 93 25.77 -26.03 29.12
C PRO A 93 24.81 -25.33 28.14
N GLU A 94 23.51 -25.37 28.45
CA GLU A 94 22.52 -24.59 27.69
C GLU A 94 22.84 -23.10 27.77
N ARG A 95 22.54 -22.37 26.71
CA ARG A 95 22.77 -20.93 26.65
C ARG A 95 21.64 -20.22 27.36
N GLU A 96 21.97 -19.20 28.13
CA GLU A 96 20.98 -18.30 28.70
C GLU A 96 20.27 -17.56 27.56
N MET A 97 18.97 -17.79 27.43
CA MET A 97 18.12 -17.14 26.44
C MET A 97 16.94 -16.50 27.17
N TRP A 98 16.27 -15.55 26.53
CA TRP A 98 15.11 -14.92 27.15
C TRP A 98 14.03 -15.96 27.48
N GLY A 99 13.73 -16.11 28.78
CA GLY A 99 12.79 -17.10 29.30
C GLY A 99 13.40 -18.46 29.67
N SER A 100 14.71 -18.66 29.58
CA SER A 100 15.37 -19.78 30.26
C SER A 100 15.37 -19.50 31.77
N SER A 101 14.84 -20.41 32.57
CA SER A 101 15.05 -20.40 34.02
C SER A 101 16.42 -20.99 34.33
N ASP A 102 17.17 -20.32 35.21
CA ASP A 102 18.44 -20.78 35.79
C ASP A 102 18.38 -22.21 36.35
#